data_AF-A0A397AZ75-F1
#
_entry.id   AF-A0A397AZ75-F1
#
_cell.length_a   1.000
_cell.length_b   1.000
_cell.length_c   1.000
_cell.angle_alpha   90.00
_cell.angle_beta   90.00
_cell.angle_gamma   90.00
#
_symmetry.space_group_name_H-M   'P 1'
#
loop_
_entity.id
_entity.type
_entity.pdbx_description
1 polymer ?
#
loop_
_entity_poly.entity_id
_entity_poly.type
_entity_poly.pdbx_seq_one_letter_code
_entity_poly.pdbx_strand_id
1 'polypeptide(L)'
;VMGNNIAKLAQDEYWDEVKNRILMRTVEDVNSTAGVWTALCFASWKGQLEITSLLLHYRGIEINKANSDGNTPLHEAAKHSHVDIVVLLMNAGANPHVTNHDGLKPLDLASDNDITYFLGMCMLPVAVCAERCEWREVKRRLRARQISDINASFGENGWSLLTFATLHHQVDIATLLIRYKHIDVNFANRADGTTALHEAAAQSHVELVKLLLSAGADTSQRNAAGQVAYDVATSPDAQNLLIESTVAGFNTPTDVQTCAHCTYVNPATHVACQICGLDLNPEAKKTSNVDELLERIHALEEANLCAICQEYVKDTVFGCGHETCATCAAKLTECPHCRIIIVTRIRRYI
;
A
#
# COMPACT_ATOMS: atom_id res chain seq x y z
N VAL A 1 7.98 28.57 -27.79
CA VAL A 1 7.18 27.46 -27.21
C VAL A 1 8.01 26.91 -26.06
N MET A 2 7.70 27.28 -24.81
CA MET A 2 8.32 26.62 -23.64
C MET A 2 8.03 25.12 -23.80
N GLY A 3 9.10 24.31 -23.87
CA GLY A 3 9.01 22.91 -24.24
C GLY A 3 8.10 22.13 -23.29
N ASN A 4 7.42 21.09 -23.81
CA ASN A 4 6.50 20.23 -23.05
C ASN A 4 7.14 19.43 -21.90
N ASN A 5 8.43 19.63 -21.62
CA ASN A 5 9.17 18.89 -20.62
C ASN A 5 9.04 19.59 -19.26
N ILE A 6 8.36 18.93 -18.32
CA ILE A 6 8.11 19.48 -16.98
C ILE A 6 9.39 19.66 -16.16
N ALA A 7 10.43 18.85 -16.39
CA ALA A 7 11.71 19.02 -15.73
C ALA A 7 12.47 20.25 -16.21
N LYS A 8 12.33 20.65 -17.49
CA LYS A 8 12.90 21.93 -17.97
C LYS A 8 12.22 23.13 -17.31
N LEU A 9 10.90 23.10 -17.18
CA LEU A 9 10.16 24.13 -16.46
C LEU A 9 10.57 24.21 -14.99
N ALA A 10 10.78 23.06 -14.34
CA ALA A 10 11.30 23.00 -12.97
C ALA A 10 12.75 23.50 -12.85
N GLN A 11 13.60 23.18 -13.84
CA GLN A 11 14.98 23.68 -13.92
C GLN A 11 15.04 25.21 -14.02
N ASP A 12 14.16 25.78 -14.85
CA ASP A 12 14.02 27.22 -15.06
C ASP A 12 13.16 27.91 -13.96
N GLU A 13 12.78 27.17 -12.92
CA GLU A 13 11.98 27.62 -11.77
C GLU A 13 10.58 28.18 -12.10
N TYR A 14 9.98 27.76 -13.22
CA TYR A 14 8.60 28.08 -13.60
C TYR A 14 7.57 27.22 -12.82
N TRP A 15 7.59 27.31 -11.50
CA TRP A 15 6.81 26.44 -10.60
C TRP A 15 5.29 26.56 -10.76
N ASP A 16 4.77 27.76 -11.06
CA ASP A 16 3.33 27.94 -11.34
C ASP A 16 2.89 27.17 -12.59
N GLU A 17 3.72 27.16 -13.63
CA GLU A 17 3.44 26.41 -14.85
C GLU A 17 3.58 24.89 -14.61
N VAL A 18 4.59 24.47 -13.84
CA VAL A 18 4.74 23.07 -13.39
C VAL A 18 3.48 22.61 -12.66
N LYS A 19 3.01 23.41 -11.69
CA LYS A 19 1.77 23.17 -10.93
C LYS A 19 0.56 23.06 -11.85
N ASN A 20 0.36 24.04 -12.73
CA ASN A 20 -0.77 24.06 -13.65
C ASN A 20 -0.79 22.83 -14.56
N ARG A 21 0.36 22.41 -15.09
CA ARG A 21 0.45 21.22 -15.95
C ARG A 21 0.13 19.93 -15.21
N ILE A 22 0.60 19.79 -13.97
CA ILE A 22 0.27 18.64 -13.12
C ILE A 22 -1.24 18.58 -12.87
N LEU A 23 -1.83 19.70 -12.43
CA LEU A 23 -3.26 19.79 -12.09
C LEU A 23 -4.16 19.56 -13.31
N MET A 24 -3.80 20.11 -14.46
CA MET A 24 -4.53 19.93 -15.73
C MET A 24 -4.27 18.58 -16.40
N ARG A 25 -3.40 17.73 -15.82
CA ARG A 25 -2.98 16.43 -16.37
C ARG A 25 -2.47 16.51 -17.81
N THR A 26 -1.76 17.60 -18.13
CA THR A 26 -1.18 17.84 -19.47
C THR A 26 0.28 17.40 -19.57
N VAL A 27 0.82 16.79 -18.52
CA VAL A 27 2.18 16.23 -18.48
C VAL A 27 2.22 14.93 -19.28
N GLU A 28 2.97 14.91 -20.39
CA GLU A 28 3.13 13.70 -21.21
C GLU A 28 3.98 12.63 -20.52
N ASP A 29 5.09 13.05 -19.90
CA ASP A 29 5.99 12.22 -19.12
C ASP A 29 6.45 12.97 -17.86
N VAL A 30 5.92 12.55 -16.70
CA VAL A 30 6.26 13.15 -15.40
C VAL A 30 7.70 12.85 -14.97
N ASN A 31 8.29 11.79 -15.51
CA ASN A 31 9.66 11.36 -15.24
C ASN A 31 10.64 11.86 -16.31
N SER A 32 10.17 12.74 -17.21
CA SER A 32 11.04 13.40 -18.18
C SER A 32 12.15 14.18 -17.48
N THR A 33 13.30 14.27 -18.14
CA THR A 33 14.50 14.89 -17.56
C THR A 33 14.89 16.15 -18.31
N ALA A 34 15.45 17.12 -17.59
CA ALA A 34 16.25 18.19 -18.15
C ALA A 34 17.73 17.84 -17.91
N GLY A 35 18.41 17.40 -18.97
CA GLY A 35 19.64 16.63 -18.82
C GLY A 35 19.30 15.26 -18.20
N VAL A 36 19.67 15.07 -16.93
CA VAL A 36 19.42 13.82 -16.17
C VAL A 36 18.52 14.08 -14.95
N TRP A 37 18.15 15.34 -14.69
CA TRP A 37 17.36 15.72 -13.52
C TRP A 37 15.88 15.66 -13.81
N THR A 38 15.09 15.04 -12.93
CA THR A 38 13.62 15.05 -12.99
C THR A 38 13.06 16.32 -12.35
N ALA A 39 11.79 16.63 -12.67
CA ALA A 39 11.06 17.67 -11.95
C ALA A 39 11.01 17.43 -10.44
N LEU A 40 10.94 16.16 -10.01
CA LEU A 40 10.93 15.79 -8.58
C LEU A 40 12.30 16.04 -7.91
N CYS A 41 13.42 15.77 -8.59
CA CYS A 41 14.75 16.14 -8.09
C CYS A 41 14.90 17.66 -7.93
N PHE A 42 14.48 18.44 -8.95
CA PHE A 42 14.52 19.91 -8.85
C PHE A 42 13.62 20.44 -7.73
N ALA A 43 12.38 19.93 -7.61
CA ALA A 43 11.46 20.34 -6.55
C ALA A 43 12.03 20.03 -5.16
N SER A 44 12.66 18.86 -5.00
CA SER A 44 13.28 18.44 -3.74
C SER A 44 14.51 19.29 -3.40
N TRP A 45 15.36 19.57 -4.38
CA TRP A 45 16.52 20.46 -4.21
C TRP A 45 16.09 21.88 -3.81
N LYS A 46 15.07 22.42 -4.48
CA LYS A 46 14.63 23.81 -4.33
C LYS A 46 13.64 24.04 -3.17
N GLY A 47 13.30 23.00 -2.40
CA GLY A 47 12.38 23.14 -1.27
C GLY A 47 10.91 23.36 -1.67
N GLN A 48 10.52 22.95 -2.88
CA GLN A 48 9.18 23.16 -3.41
C GLN A 48 8.20 22.12 -2.88
N LEU A 49 7.73 22.32 -1.64
CA LEU A 49 6.89 21.38 -0.92
C LEU A 49 5.59 21.04 -1.65
N GLU A 50 4.86 22.07 -2.12
CA GLU A 50 3.58 21.86 -2.82
C GLU A 50 3.77 21.09 -4.13
N ILE A 51 4.78 21.46 -4.93
CA ILE A 51 5.10 20.80 -6.19
C ILE A 51 5.51 19.34 -5.94
N THR A 52 6.35 19.10 -4.93
CA THR A 52 6.76 17.75 -4.53
C THR A 52 5.54 16.90 -4.19
N SER A 53 4.63 17.42 -3.36
CA SER A 53 3.39 16.74 -2.99
C SER A 53 2.54 16.39 -4.22
N LEU A 54 2.35 17.35 -5.15
CA LEU A 54 1.59 17.12 -6.37
C LEU A 54 2.24 16.06 -7.29
N LEU A 55 3.57 16.10 -7.45
CA LEU A 55 4.32 15.12 -8.24
C LEU A 55 4.21 13.71 -7.66
N LEU A 56 4.28 13.55 -6.33
CA LEU A 56 4.18 12.25 -5.66
C LEU A 56 2.80 11.59 -5.81
N HIS A 57 1.75 12.37 -6.04
CA HIS A 57 0.41 11.86 -6.36
C HIS A 57 0.20 11.60 -7.85
N TYR A 58 1.18 11.91 -8.71
CA TYR A 58 1.08 11.68 -10.14
C TYR A 58 1.28 10.21 -10.49
N ARG A 59 0.42 9.65 -11.35
CA ARG A 59 0.46 8.23 -11.72
C ARG A 59 1.79 7.89 -12.41
N GLY A 60 2.47 6.86 -11.93
CA GLY A 60 3.70 6.35 -12.54
C GLY A 60 4.96 7.16 -12.22
N ILE A 61 4.90 8.08 -11.24
CA ILE A 61 6.08 8.81 -10.77
C ILE A 61 7.16 7.84 -10.24
N GLU A 62 8.39 8.02 -10.72
CA GLU A 62 9.56 7.26 -10.28
C GLU A 62 10.26 7.99 -9.11
N ILE A 63 9.78 7.74 -7.89
CA ILE A 63 10.22 8.43 -6.67
C ILE A 63 11.73 8.30 -6.42
N ASN A 64 12.33 7.18 -6.86
CA ASN A 64 13.74 6.86 -6.65
C ASN A 64 14.61 7.12 -7.89
N LYS A 65 14.11 7.81 -8.93
CA LYS A 65 14.92 8.10 -10.12
C LYS A 65 16.06 9.03 -9.76
N ALA A 66 17.29 8.58 -9.99
CA ALA A 66 18.49 9.34 -9.66
C ALA A 66 18.87 10.34 -10.76
N ASN A 67 19.50 11.45 -10.38
CA ASN A 67 20.10 12.43 -11.28
C ASN A 67 21.50 11.99 -11.75
N SER A 68 22.23 12.90 -12.40
CA SER A 68 23.59 12.66 -12.93
C SER A 68 24.62 12.25 -11.89
N ASP A 69 24.40 12.60 -10.63
CA ASP A 69 25.33 12.35 -9.52
C ASP A 69 24.94 11.08 -8.74
N GLY A 70 23.89 10.38 -9.20
CA GLY A 70 23.29 9.26 -8.47
C GLY A 70 22.38 9.70 -7.33
N ASN A 71 22.15 11.00 -7.13
CA ASN A 71 21.27 11.50 -6.08
C ASN A 71 19.80 11.30 -6.48
N THR A 72 19.06 10.59 -5.62
CA THR A 72 17.60 10.53 -5.69
C THR A 72 16.98 11.83 -5.13
N PRO A 73 15.67 12.09 -5.34
CA PRO A 73 14.99 13.21 -4.71
C PRO A 73 15.21 13.29 -3.20
N LEU A 74 15.32 12.13 -2.51
CA LEU A 74 15.57 12.07 -1.08
C LEU A 74 16.98 12.55 -0.71
N HIS A 75 18.00 12.27 -1.54
CA HIS A 75 19.34 12.82 -1.35
C HIS A 75 19.32 14.35 -1.44
N GLU A 76 18.67 14.89 -2.46
CA GLU A 76 18.60 16.35 -2.67
C GLU A 76 17.83 17.05 -1.54
N ALA A 77 16.72 16.47 -1.08
CA ALA A 77 15.97 17.00 0.06
C ALA A 77 16.79 16.99 1.37
N ALA A 78 17.51 15.89 1.64
CA ALA A 78 18.32 15.74 2.85
C ALA A 78 19.55 16.67 2.82
N LYS A 79 20.26 16.73 1.69
CA LYS A 79 21.44 17.59 1.47
C LYS A 79 21.13 19.07 1.67
N HIS A 80 19.92 19.49 1.31
CA HIS A 80 19.48 20.88 1.37
C HIS A 80 18.56 21.19 2.57
N SER A 81 18.50 20.29 3.55
CA SER A 81 17.80 20.47 4.83
C SER A 81 16.29 20.73 4.72
N HIS A 82 15.62 20.15 3.71
CA HIS A 82 14.17 20.28 3.52
C HIS A 82 13.41 19.18 4.27
N VAL A 83 13.27 19.34 5.60
CA VAL A 83 12.67 18.34 6.52
C VAL A 83 11.30 17.85 6.03
N ASP A 84 10.38 18.76 5.69
CA ASP A 84 9.02 18.39 5.27
C ASP A 84 9.01 17.56 3.98
N ILE A 85 9.91 17.86 3.05
CA ILE A 85 10.07 17.10 1.80
C ILE A 85 10.64 15.72 2.09
N VAL A 86 11.63 15.60 2.98
CA VAL A 86 12.17 14.30 3.42
C VAL A 86 11.04 13.42 3.98
N VAL A 87 10.20 13.96 4.87
CA VAL A 87 9.06 13.23 5.44
C VAL A 87 8.06 12.82 4.36
N LEU A 88 7.71 13.72 3.44
CA LEU A 88 6.81 13.42 2.32
C LEU A 88 7.35 12.30 1.42
N LEU A 89 8.61 12.38 1.03
CA LEU A 89 9.27 11.37 0.20
C LEU A 89 9.29 10.00 0.89
N MET A 90 9.62 9.95 2.18
CA MET A 90 9.62 8.71 2.96
C MET A 90 8.21 8.11 3.10
N ASN A 91 7.17 8.94 3.22
CA ASN A 91 5.78 8.48 3.23
C ASN A 91 5.33 7.95 1.88
N ALA A 92 5.87 8.49 0.78
CA ALA A 92 5.56 8.03 -0.57
C ALA A 92 6.35 6.77 -0.98
N GLY A 93 7.29 6.29 -0.17
CA GLY A 93 8.07 5.07 -0.46
C GLY A 93 9.43 5.33 -1.11
N ALA A 94 10.02 6.51 -0.89
CA ALA A 94 11.43 6.72 -1.19
C ALA A 94 12.31 5.71 -0.42
N ASN A 95 13.35 5.20 -1.07
CA ASN A 95 14.27 4.24 -0.49
C ASN A 95 15.46 4.98 0.16
N PRO A 96 15.58 4.98 1.50
CA PRO A 96 16.67 5.68 2.19
C PRO A 96 18.02 4.95 2.10
N HIS A 97 18.07 3.73 1.55
CA HIS A 97 19.29 2.94 1.46
C HIS A 97 20.04 3.09 0.13
N VAL A 98 19.47 3.77 -0.86
CA VAL A 98 20.14 4.06 -2.14
C VAL A 98 21.41 4.87 -1.87
N THR A 99 22.49 4.53 -2.55
CA THR A 99 23.74 5.29 -2.52
C THR A 99 23.94 6.01 -3.85
N ASN A 100 24.41 7.26 -3.78
CA ASN A 100 24.81 8.03 -4.96
C ASN A 100 26.16 7.55 -5.53
N HIS A 101 26.71 8.26 -6.53
CA HIS A 101 27.98 7.87 -7.17
C HIS A 101 29.21 7.95 -6.24
N ASP A 102 29.12 8.73 -5.16
CA ASP A 102 30.15 8.81 -4.11
C ASP A 102 29.99 7.73 -3.02
N GLY A 103 28.97 6.85 -3.14
CA GLY A 103 28.66 5.83 -2.15
C GLY A 103 27.89 6.36 -0.93
N LEU A 104 27.43 7.61 -0.96
CA LEU A 104 26.73 8.28 0.14
C LEU A 104 25.22 8.05 0.05
N LYS A 105 24.58 7.77 1.18
CA LYS A 105 23.11 7.71 1.34
C LYS A 105 22.54 9.10 1.59
N PRO A 106 21.20 9.30 1.50
CA PRO A 106 20.58 10.56 1.89
C PRO A 106 20.93 10.99 3.32
N LEU A 107 21.02 10.03 4.25
CA LEU A 107 21.43 10.27 5.64
C LEU A 107 22.84 10.86 5.74
N ASP A 108 23.78 10.40 4.92
CA ASP A 108 25.18 10.84 4.97
C ASP A 108 25.35 12.27 4.42
N LEU A 109 24.39 12.76 3.64
CA LEU A 109 24.35 14.12 3.12
C LEU A 109 23.60 15.10 4.03
N ALA A 110 22.85 14.59 5.02
CA ALA A 110 22.07 15.42 5.92
C ALA A 110 22.99 16.21 6.86
N SER A 111 22.81 17.54 6.89
CA SER A 111 23.49 18.42 7.85
C SER A 111 22.57 18.84 9.01
N ASP A 112 21.27 18.62 8.85
CA ASP A 112 20.26 18.94 9.84
C ASP A 112 20.04 17.77 10.81
N ASN A 113 19.94 18.07 12.10
CA ASN A 113 19.82 17.06 13.16
C ASN A 113 18.48 16.32 13.10
N ASP A 114 17.39 17.00 12.74
CA ASP A 114 16.07 16.40 12.68
C ASP A 114 15.98 15.43 11.50
N ILE A 115 16.56 15.80 10.35
CA ILE A 115 16.69 14.89 9.19
C ILE A 115 17.56 13.68 9.54
N THR A 116 18.70 13.92 10.18
CA THR A 116 19.63 12.85 10.56
C THR A 116 18.95 11.85 11.49
N TYR A 117 18.26 12.34 12.52
CA TYR A 117 17.51 11.51 13.44
C TYR A 117 16.37 10.77 12.74
N PHE A 118 15.55 11.47 11.94
CA PHE A 118 14.39 10.89 11.27
C PHE A 118 14.78 9.80 10.26
N LEU A 119 15.76 10.07 9.38
CA LEU A 119 16.25 9.07 8.42
C LEU A 119 16.94 7.90 9.15
N GLY A 120 17.73 8.20 10.19
CA GLY A 120 18.31 7.18 11.06
C GLY A 120 17.25 6.24 11.64
N MET A 121 16.14 6.78 12.15
CA MET A 121 15.01 5.98 12.65
C MET A 121 14.31 5.20 11.53
N CYS A 122 14.06 5.81 10.38
CA CYS A 122 13.39 5.16 9.24
C CYS A 122 14.18 3.99 8.65
N MET A 123 15.50 3.97 8.83
CA MET A 123 16.39 2.91 8.36
C MET A 123 16.49 1.72 9.33
N LEU A 124 15.99 1.84 10.56
CA LEU A 124 15.95 0.73 11.52
C LEU A 124 14.86 -0.29 11.18
N PRO A 125 14.99 -1.56 11.58
CA PRO A 125 13.88 -2.51 11.54
C PRO A 125 12.67 -2.00 12.35
N VAL A 126 11.45 -2.23 11.87
CA VAL A 126 10.23 -1.78 12.57
C VAL A 126 10.12 -2.34 13.99
N ALA A 127 10.66 -3.54 14.22
CA ALA A 127 10.80 -4.15 15.54
C ALA A 127 11.59 -3.26 16.52
N VAL A 128 12.74 -2.75 16.10
CA VAL A 128 13.59 -1.87 16.92
C VAL A 128 12.86 -0.55 17.20
N CYS A 129 12.10 -0.01 16.24
CA CYS A 129 11.25 1.16 16.47
C CYS A 129 10.19 0.87 17.54
N ALA A 130 9.53 -0.29 17.49
CA ALA A 130 8.53 -0.69 18.47
C ALA A 130 9.14 -0.88 19.87
N GLU A 131 10.30 -1.55 19.99
CA GLU A 131 11.02 -1.73 21.26
C GLU A 131 11.42 -0.39 21.90
N ARG A 132 11.72 0.62 21.08
CA ARG A 132 11.98 2.00 21.53
C ARG A 132 10.71 2.82 21.80
N CYS A 133 9.53 2.21 21.66
CA CYS A 133 8.23 2.88 21.77
C CYS A 133 8.04 4.03 20.76
N GLU A 134 8.70 3.97 19.61
CA GLU A 134 8.56 4.95 18.52
C GLU A 134 7.29 4.69 17.70
N TRP A 135 6.14 4.70 18.38
CA TRP A 135 4.84 4.32 17.81
C TRP A 135 4.40 5.22 16.65
N ARG A 136 4.86 6.48 16.62
CA ARG A 136 4.63 7.38 15.47
C ARG A 136 5.24 6.83 14.19
N GLU A 137 6.45 6.29 14.28
CA GLU A 137 7.15 5.69 13.14
C GLU A 137 6.53 4.35 12.74
N VAL A 138 6.18 3.51 13.72
CA VAL A 138 5.43 2.26 13.46
C VAL A 138 4.12 2.56 12.73
N LYS A 139 3.35 3.55 13.20
CA LYS A 139 2.10 4.01 12.57
C LYS A 139 2.32 4.51 11.15
N ARG A 140 3.39 5.26 10.91
CA ARG A 140 3.78 5.78 9.58
C ARG A 140 4.01 4.64 8.60
N ARG A 141 4.84 3.66 8.96
CA ARG A 141 5.14 2.49 8.10
C ARG A 141 3.91 1.61 7.84
N LEU A 142 3.06 1.42 8.85
CA LEU A 142 1.81 0.67 8.70
C LEU A 142 0.88 1.33 7.68
N ARG A 143 0.68 2.65 7.78
CA ARG A 143 -0.15 3.42 6.84
C ARG A 143 0.41 3.39 5.42
N ALA A 144 1.73 3.49 5.29
CA ALA A 144 2.42 3.42 4.01
C ALA A 144 2.56 2.00 3.43
N ARG A 145 2.09 0.96 4.14
CA ARG A 145 2.24 -0.46 3.75
C ARG A 145 3.69 -0.87 3.49
N GLN A 146 4.62 -0.35 4.29
CA GLN A 146 6.08 -0.52 4.13
C GLN A 146 6.66 -1.67 4.98
N ILE A 147 5.84 -2.53 5.59
CA ILE A 147 6.30 -3.67 6.38
C ILE A 147 6.18 -4.93 5.52
N SER A 148 7.31 -5.57 5.23
CA SER A 148 7.38 -6.76 4.37
C SER A 148 6.80 -8.01 5.04
N ASP A 149 7.21 -8.26 6.29
CA ASP A 149 6.69 -9.35 7.12
C ASP A 149 6.07 -8.74 8.38
N ILE A 150 4.74 -8.77 8.44
CA ILE A 150 3.96 -8.18 9.54
C ILE A 150 3.95 -9.07 10.79
N ASN A 151 4.24 -10.36 10.64
CA ASN A 151 4.24 -11.35 11.72
C ASN A 151 5.65 -11.69 12.18
N ALA A 152 6.68 -11.02 11.64
CA ALA A 152 8.07 -11.22 12.04
C ALA A 152 8.22 -11.08 13.56
N SER A 153 8.62 -12.16 14.20
CA SER A 153 8.87 -12.18 15.64
C SER A 153 10.16 -11.44 15.99
N PHE A 154 10.17 -10.68 17.08
CA PHE A 154 11.34 -9.96 17.57
C PHE A 154 11.47 -9.97 19.10
N GLY A 155 12.60 -9.47 19.59
CA GLY A 155 12.95 -9.49 21.01
C GLY A 155 13.23 -10.91 21.53
N GLU A 156 13.68 -11.00 22.78
CA GLU A 156 14.02 -12.27 23.43
C GLU A 156 12.81 -13.20 23.57
N ASN A 157 11.63 -12.64 23.78
CA ASN A 157 10.39 -13.41 23.92
C ASN A 157 9.75 -13.81 22.59
N GLY A 158 10.29 -13.34 21.45
CA GLY A 158 9.72 -13.59 20.13
C GLY A 158 8.31 -13.00 19.96
N TRP A 159 8.14 -11.74 20.35
CA TRP A 159 6.89 -11.00 20.21
C TRP A 159 6.55 -10.76 18.74
N SER A 160 5.27 -10.85 18.38
CA SER A 160 4.76 -10.22 17.15
C SER A 160 4.53 -8.72 17.41
N LEU A 161 4.51 -7.93 16.33
CA LEU A 161 4.22 -6.50 16.44
C LEU A 161 2.81 -6.24 17.01
N LEU A 162 1.85 -7.15 16.76
CA LEU A 162 0.50 -7.07 17.30
C LEU A 162 0.47 -7.34 18.81
N THR A 163 1.11 -8.42 19.26
CA THR A 163 1.17 -8.73 20.70
C THR A 163 1.91 -7.62 21.45
N PHE A 164 3.00 -7.10 20.90
CA PHE A 164 3.76 -6.00 21.51
C PHE A 164 2.98 -4.67 21.53
N ALA A 165 2.22 -4.35 20.47
CA ALA A 165 1.33 -3.20 20.47
C ALA A 165 0.23 -3.32 21.53
N THR A 166 -0.34 -4.51 21.72
CA THR A 166 -1.31 -4.79 22.79
C THR A 166 -0.70 -4.62 24.18
N LEU A 167 0.49 -5.18 24.40
CA LEU A 167 1.25 -5.04 25.66
C LEU A 167 1.40 -3.56 26.06
N HIS A 168 1.69 -2.70 25.09
CA HIS A 168 1.86 -1.25 25.28
C HIS A 168 0.59 -0.42 25.06
N HIS A 169 -0.59 -1.06 25.04
CA HIS A 169 -1.91 -0.41 24.95
C HIS A 169 -2.10 0.45 23.70
N GLN A 170 -1.47 0.11 22.58
CA GLN A 170 -1.51 0.88 21.35
C GLN A 170 -2.70 0.48 20.48
N VAL A 171 -3.91 0.87 20.89
CA VAL A 171 -5.17 0.55 20.18
C VAL A 171 -5.16 0.96 18.72
N ASP A 172 -4.66 2.16 18.42
CA ASP A 172 -4.51 2.67 17.05
C ASP A 172 -3.61 1.76 16.18
N ILE A 173 -2.51 1.28 16.76
CA ILE A 173 -1.55 0.42 16.06
C ILE A 173 -2.16 -0.96 15.83
N ALA A 174 -2.76 -1.55 16.88
CA ALA A 174 -3.47 -2.83 16.78
C ALA A 174 -4.58 -2.78 15.71
N THR A 175 -5.34 -1.68 15.66
CA THR A 175 -6.38 -1.45 14.64
C THR A 175 -5.81 -1.41 13.23
N LEU A 176 -4.66 -0.77 13.02
CA LEU A 176 -3.99 -0.76 11.72
C LEU A 176 -3.41 -2.13 11.35
N LEU A 177 -2.86 -2.86 12.33
CA LEU A 177 -2.26 -4.18 12.14
C LEU A 177 -3.28 -5.23 11.72
N ILE A 178 -4.45 -5.26 12.36
CA ILE A 178 -5.54 -6.18 12.00
C ILE A 178 -6.02 -5.97 10.56
N ARG A 179 -5.85 -4.75 10.02
CA ARG A 179 -6.17 -4.43 8.62
C ARG A 179 -4.99 -4.67 7.67
N TYR A 180 -3.91 -5.27 8.14
CA TYR A 180 -2.75 -5.62 7.33
C TYR A 180 -2.94 -6.97 6.67
N LYS A 181 -2.51 -7.07 5.41
CA LYS A 181 -2.67 -8.29 4.63
C LYS A 181 -1.83 -9.40 5.28
N HIS A 182 -2.40 -10.60 5.43
CA HIS A 182 -1.74 -11.77 6.02
C HIS A 182 -1.34 -11.62 7.49
N ILE A 183 -1.97 -10.70 8.24
CA ILE A 183 -1.78 -10.63 9.69
C ILE A 183 -2.24 -11.93 10.37
N ASP A 184 -1.40 -12.47 11.26
CA ASP A 184 -1.76 -13.57 12.13
C ASP A 184 -2.17 -13.01 13.50
N VAL A 185 -3.48 -12.91 13.72
CA VAL A 185 -4.06 -12.42 14.99
C VAL A 185 -3.76 -13.38 16.16
N ASN A 186 -3.50 -14.64 15.85
CA ASN A 186 -3.30 -15.73 16.80
C ASN A 186 -1.82 -16.08 16.99
N PHE A 187 -0.93 -15.20 16.53
CA PHE A 187 0.50 -15.39 16.69
C PHE A 187 0.86 -15.54 18.18
N ALA A 188 1.35 -16.72 18.53
CA ALA A 188 1.87 -17.03 19.84
C ALA A 188 3.34 -16.62 19.91
N ASN A 189 3.72 -15.87 20.95
CA ASN A 189 5.14 -15.56 21.15
C ASN A 189 5.96 -16.86 21.38
N ARG A 190 7.29 -16.77 21.30
CA ARG A 190 8.16 -17.94 21.49
C ARG A 190 8.50 -18.24 22.94
N ALA A 191 8.35 -17.28 23.85
CA ALA A 191 8.69 -17.45 25.26
C ALA A 191 7.73 -18.41 25.97
N ASP A 192 6.43 -18.13 25.89
CA ASP A 192 5.41 -18.83 26.66
C ASP A 192 4.12 -19.06 25.85
N GLY A 193 4.11 -18.79 24.55
CA GLY A 193 2.95 -18.98 23.71
C GLY A 193 1.84 -17.94 23.93
N THR A 194 2.13 -16.84 24.63
CA THR A 194 1.16 -15.75 24.85
C THR A 194 0.81 -15.06 23.54
N THR A 195 -0.49 -14.91 23.28
CA THR A 195 -1.04 -14.20 22.10
C THR A 195 -1.48 -12.79 22.48
N ALA A 196 -1.80 -11.97 21.47
CA ALA A 196 -2.37 -10.65 21.71
C ALA A 196 -3.66 -10.71 22.53
N LEU A 197 -4.49 -11.76 22.39
CA LEU A 197 -5.73 -11.89 23.16
C LEU A 197 -5.47 -12.17 24.64
N HIS A 198 -4.49 -13.03 24.95
CA HIS A 198 -4.05 -13.27 26.33
C HIS A 198 -3.58 -11.96 26.97
N GLU A 199 -2.74 -11.19 26.27
CA GLU A 199 -2.20 -9.93 26.77
C GLU A 199 -3.29 -8.88 27.02
N ALA A 200 -4.21 -8.71 26.07
CA ALA A 200 -5.34 -7.79 26.21
C ALA A 200 -6.25 -8.16 27.40
N ALA A 201 -6.50 -9.46 27.60
CA ALA A 201 -7.31 -9.97 28.69
C ALA A 201 -6.62 -9.78 30.05
N ALA A 202 -5.32 -10.14 30.14
CA ALA A 202 -4.53 -10.02 31.36
C ALA A 202 -4.46 -8.58 31.89
N GLN A 203 -4.34 -7.61 30.99
CA GLN A 203 -4.29 -6.20 31.35
C GLN A 203 -5.67 -5.50 31.39
N SER A 204 -6.77 -6.24 31.16
CA SER A 204 -8.14 -5.71 31.15
C SER A 204 -8.39 -4.61 30.10
N HIS A 205 -7.75 -4.71 28.93
CA HIS A 205 -7.99 -3.81 27.80
C HIS A 205 -9.23 -4.22 27.02
N VAL A 206 -10.41 -3.91 27.57
CA VAL A 206 -11.72 -4.27 27.01
C VAL A 206 -11.84 -3.90 25.53
N GLU A 207 -11.35 -2.73 25.12
CA GLU A 207 -11.36 -2.30 23.72
C GLU A 207 -10.48 -3.19 22.82
N LEU A 208 -9.28 -3.54 23.26
CA LEU A 208 -8.39 -4.45 22.52
C LEU A 208 -8.95 -5.87 22.49
N VAL A 209 -9.57 -6.35 23.57
CA VAL A 209 -10.25 -7.65 23.60
C VAL A 209 -11.35 -7.66 22.53
N LYS A 210 -12.24 -6.65 22.50
CA LYS A 210 -13.28 -6.55 21.46
C LYS A 210 -12.70 -6.51 20.06
N LEU A 211 -11.66 -5.70 19.86
CA LEU A 211 -11.00 -5.54 18.57
C LEU A 211 -10.41 -6.88 18.08
N LEU A 212 -9.66 -7.58 18.94
CA LEU A 212 -9.04 -8.86 18.62
C LEU A 212 -10.07 -9.97 18.38
N LEU A 213 -11.11 -10.06 19.21
CA LEU A 213 -12.21 -11.00 19.01
C LEU A 213 -12.93 -10.76 17.68
N SER A 214 -13.21 -9.49 17.36
CA SER A 214 -13.80 -9.14 16.07
C SER A 214 -12.90 -9.56 14.91
N ALA A 215 -11.57 -9.51 15.09
CA ALA A 215 -10.58 -9.91 14.10
C ALA A 215 -10.40 -11.43 13.95
N GLY A 216 -11.13 -12.25 14.71
CA GLY A 216 -11.02 -13.72 14.68
C GLY A 216 -9.95 -14.29 15.61
N ALA A 217 -9.64 -13.61 16.72
CA ALA A 217 -8.76 -14.17 17.73
C ALA A 217 -9.35 -15.45 18.34
N ASP A 218 -8.52 -16.49 18.45
CA ASP A 218 -8.88 -17.79 19.00
C ASP A 218 -8.90 -17.73 20.53
N THR A 219 -10.11 -17.81 21.10
CA THR A 219 -10.35 -17.84 22.55
C THR A 219 -9.92 -19.15 23.20
N SER A 220 -9.71 -20.21 22.42
CA SER A 220 -9.37 -21.55 22.90
C SER A 220 -7.88 -21.86 22.92
N GLN A 221 -7.07 -21.01 22.27
CA GLN A 221 -5.63 -21.18 22.21
C GLN A 221 -5.02 -21.11 23.62
N ARG A 222 -4.12 -22.04 23.92
CA ARG A 222 -3.47 -22.14 25.23
C ARG A 222 -2.03 -21.68 25.16
N ASN A 223 -1.62 -20.93 26.18
CA ASN A 223 -0.21 -20.63 26.43
C ASN A 223 0.52 -21.87 27.02
N ALA A 224 1.82 -21.75 27.28
CA ALA A 224 2.66 -22.81 27.84
C ALA A 224 2.27 -23.21 29.28
N ALA A 225 1.60 -22.34 30.02
CA ALA A 225 0.99 -22.66 31.31
C ALA A 225 -0.36 -23.40 31.17
N GLY A 226 -0.81 -23.64 29.94
CA GLY A 226 -2.09 -24.28 29.64
C GLY A 226 -3.30 -23.36 29.80
N GLN A 227 -3.10 -22.06 30.00
CA GLN A 227 -4.17 -21.08 30.22
C GLN A 227 -4.71 -20.57 28.89
N VAL A 228 -6.02 -20.35 28.81
CA VAL A 228 -6.65 -19.57 27.72
C VAL A 228 -6.77 -18.10 28.10
N ALA A 229 -7.14 -17.23 27.15
CA ALA A 229 -7.33 -15.80 27.42
C ALA A 229 -8.30 -15.51 28.58
N TYR A 230 -9.33 -16.35 28.77
CA TYR A 230 -10.26 -16.23 29.90
C TYR A 230 -9.58 -16.45 31.25
N ASP A 231 -8.68 -17.43 31.34
CA ASP A 231 -8.02 -17.82 32.60
C ASP A 231 -7.07 -16.72 33.10
N VAL A 232 -6.50 -15.93 32.19
CA VAL A 232 -5.62 -14.80 32.52
C VAL A 232 -6.38 -13.48 32.71
N ALA A 233 -7.65 -13.42 32.34
CA ALA A 233 -8.45 -12.19 32.38
C ALA A 233 -8.65 -11.68 33.82
N THR A 234 -8.27 -10.43 34.07
CA THR A 234 -8.30 -9.83 35.42
C THR A 234 -9.58 -9.06 35.75
N SER A 235 -10.40 -8.72 34.76
CA SER A 235 -11.68 -8.01 34.95
C SER A 235 -12.90 -8.83 34.52
N PRO A 236 -14.04 -8.67 35.22
CA PRO A 236 -15.31 -9.29 34.84
C PRO A 236 -15.76 -8.91 33.42
N ASP A 237 -15.48 -7.68 32.97
CA ASP A 237 -15.88 -7.22 31.64
C ASP A 237 -15.14 -7.97 30.53
N ALA A 238 -13.82 -8.16 30.68
CA ALA A 238 -13.03 -8.95 29.74
C ALA A 238 -13.46 -10.43 29.77
N GLN A 239 -13.69 -10.98 30.97
CA GLN A 239 -14.20 -12.34 31.15
C GLN A 239 -15.56 -12.54 30.46
N ASN A 240 -16.50 -11.61 30.65
CA ASN A 240 -17.82 -11.66 30.03
C ASN A 240 -17.71 -11.62 28.50
N LEU A 241 -16.85 -10.78 27.92
CA LEU A 241 -16.64 -10.75 26.46
C LEU A 241 -16.04 -12.04 25.90
N LEU A 242 -15.14 -12.68 26.66
CA LEU A 242 -14.54 -13.96 26.29
C LEU A 242 -15.57 -15.10 26.42
N ILE A 243 -16.47 -15.03 27.40
CA ILE A 243 -17.60 -15.97 27.51
C ILE A 243 -18.62 -15.73 26.39
N GLU A 244 -19.04 -14.49 26.14
CA GLU A 244 -20.03 -14.17 25.11
C GLU A 244 -19.53 -14.58 23.73
N SER A 245 -18.25 -14.38 23.44
CA SER A 245 -17.65 -14.82 22.17
C SER A 245 -17.50 -16.34 22.06
N THR A 246 -17.32 -17.07 23.18
CA THR A 246 -17.30 -18.54 23.20
C THR A 246 -18.70 -19.17 23.21
N VAL A 247 -19.69 -18.52 23.84
CA VAL A 247 -21.10 -18.95 23.90
C VAL A 247 -21.82 -18.66 22.58
N ALA A 248 -21.49 -17.54 21.92
CA ALA A 248 -21.82 -17.35 20.51
C ALA A 248 -21.14 -18.42 19.61
N GLY A 249 -20.13 -19.13 20.13
CA GLY A 249 -19.36 -20.18 19.49
C GLY A 249 -19.79 -21.63 19.74
N PHE A 250 -20.90 -21.93 20.44
CA PHE A 250 -21.44 -23.30 20.55
C PHE A 250 -22.97 -23.41 20.39
N ASN A 251 -23.55 -22.59 19.51
CA ASN A 251 -24.21 -23.25 18.38
C ASN A 251 -23.15 -23.28 17.31
N THR A 252 -22.69 -24.46 16.87
CA THR A 252 -21.82 -24.57 15.70
C THR A 252 -22.38 -23.66 14.60
N PRO A 253 -21.71 -22.56 14.20
CA PRO A 253 -22.23 -21.77 13.11
C PRO A 253 -21.69 -22.42 11.85
N THR A 254 -22.53 -23.24 11.25
CA THR A 254 -22.60 -23.35 9.78
C THR A 254 -22.79 -21.97 9.11
N ASP A 255 -22.93 -20.88 9.89
CA ASP A 255 -23.30 -19.53 9.47
C ASP A 255 -22.21 -18.46 9.77
N VAL A 256 -20.92 -18.77 9.61
CA VAL A 256 -19.84 -17.76 9.52
C VAL A 256 -18.92 -18.04 8.34
N GLN A 257 -18.40 -16.98 7.71
CA GLN A 257 -17.52 -17.08 6.54
C GLN A 257 -16.28 -16.19 6.68
N THR A 258 -15.11 -16.79 6.44
CA THR A 258 -13.83 -16.08 6.49
C THR A 258 -13.56 -15.34 5.18
N CYS A 259 -13.20 -14.06 5.30
CA CYS A 259 -12.81 -13.26 4.15
C CYS A 259 -11.47 -13.78 3.59
N ALA A 260 -11.47 -14.23 2.34
CA ALA A 260 -10.25 -14.72 1.67
C ALA A 260 -9.15 -13.64 1.51
N HIS A 261 -9.51 -12.36 1.64
CA HIS A 261 -8.57 -11.24 1.46
C HIS A 261 -7.90 -10.78 2.77
N CYS A 262 -8.67 -10.62 3.85
CA CYS A 262 -8.16 -10.10 5.12
C CYS A 262 -8.38 -11.03 6.30
N THR A 263 -8.77 -12.29 6.04
CA THR A 263 -8.99 -13.38 7.02
C THR A 263 -10.03 -13.10 8.11
N TYR A 264 -10.66 -11.92 8.10
CA TYR A 264 -11.72 -11.52 9.01
C TYR A 264 -12.90 -12.49 8.95
N VAL A 265 -13.38 -12.93 10.12
CA VAL A 265 -14.54 -13.81 10.26
C VAL A 265 -15.80 -12.96 10.20
N ASN A 266 -16.58 -13.12 9.14
CA ASN A 266 -17.83 -12.42 8.97
C ASN A 266 -19.00 -13.33 9.34
N PRO A 267 -20.12 -12.78 9.83
CA PRO A 267 -21.40 -13.50 9.83
C PRO A 267 -21.71 -14.01 8.41
N ALA A 268 -22.25 -15.23 8.26
CA ALA A 268 -22.66 -15.73 6.94
C ALA A 268 -23.78 -14.89 6.30
N THR A 269 -24.50 -14.09 7.11
CA THR A 269 -25.49 -13.12 6.62
C THR A 269 -24.86 -11.90 5.93
N HIS A 270 -23.57 -11.65 6.13
CA HIS A 270 -22.88 -10.53 5.50
C HIS A 270 -22.53 -10.88 4.05
N VAL A 271 -23.07 -10.11 3.12
CA VAL A 271 -22.74 -10.22 1.69
C VAL A 271 -21.40 -9.59 1.35
N ALA A 272 -20.83 -8.75 2.23
CA ALA A 272 -19.51 -8.16 2.04
C ALA A 272 -18.72 -8.15 3.35
N CYS A 273 -17.40 -8.25 3.23
CA CYS A 273 -16.51 -8.24 4.36
C CYS A 273 -16.60 -6.91 5.10
N GLN A 274 -16.91 -6.97 6.39
CA GLN A 274 -17.10 -5.78 7.20
C GLN A 274 -15.83 -4.93 7.31
N ILE A 275 -14.65 -5.54 7.12
CA ILE A 275 -13.36 -4.86 7.23
C ILE A 275 -12.83 -4.34 5.88
N CYS A 276 -12.96 -5.13 4.82
CA CYS A 276 -12.35 -4.79 3.52
C CYS A 276 -13.34 -4.64 2.36
N GLY A 277 -14.63 -4.84 2.59
CA GLY A 277 -15.69 -4.70 1.58
C GLY A 277 -15.71 -5.78 0.50
N LEU A 278 -14.95 -6.86 0.64
CA LEU A 278 -14.92 -7.97 -0.31
C LEU A 278 -16.25 -8.73 -0.30
N ASP A 279 -16.87 -8.98 -1.45
CA ASP A 279 -18.06 -9.85 -1.52
C ASP A 279 -17.76 -11.27 -1.00
N LEU A 280 -18.64 -11.79 -0.16
CA LEU A 280 -18.44 -13.06 0.54
C LEU A 280 -19.33 -14.19 0.00
N ASN A 281 -20.35 -13.92 -0.82
CA ASN A 281 -21.38 -14.92 -1.15
C ASN A 281 -21.00 -15.83 -2.34
N PRO A 282 -20.81 -17.15 -2.18
CA PRO A 282 -20.42 -18.03 -3.28
C PRO A 282 -21.60 -18.69 -4.03
N GLU A 283 -22.79 -18.82 -3.41
CA GLU A 283 -23.93 -19.59 -3.95
C GLU A 283 -25.05 -18.78 -4.63
N ALA A 284 -24.96 -17.44 -4.69
CA ALA A 284 -25.81 -16.64 -5.60
C ALA A 284 -25.50 -16.91 -7.11
N LYS A 285 -24.49 -17.76 -7.37
CA LYS A 285 -23.92 -18.11 -8.68
C LYS A 285 -24.64 -19.20 -9.47
N LYS A 286 -25.98 -19.29 -9.41
CA LYS A 286 -26.73 -20.10 -10.42
C LYS A 286 -27.57 -19.28 -11.39
N THR A 287 -28.02 -18.09 -11.02
CA THR A 287 -28.42 -17.05 -11.98
C THR A 287 -27.23 -16.17 -12.35
N SER A 288 -26.36 -15.86 -11.38
CA SER A 288 -25.20 -15.02 -11.66
C SER A 288 -24.15 -15.69 -12.53
N ASN A 289 -24.16 -17.00 -12.78
CA ASN A 289 -23.16 -17.58 -13.68
C ASN A 289 -23.47 -17.23 -15.14
N VAL A 290 -24.74 -17.10 -15.52
CA VAL A 290 -25.11 -16.62 -16.86
C VAL A 290 -24.89 -15.12 -16.94
N ASP A 291 -25.26 -14.34 -15.93
CA ASP A 291 -25.04 -12.89 -15.94
C ASP A 291 -23.55 -12.51 -15.79
N GLU A 292 -22.75 -13.26 -15.03
CA GLU A 292 -21.29 -13.09 -14.91
C GLU A 292 -20.59 -13.63 -16.17
N LEU A 293 -21.10 -14.68 -16.81
CA LEU A 293 -20.65 -15.07 -18.16
C LEU A 293 -21.06 -14.05 -19.20
N LEU A 294 -22.25 -13.45 -19.12
CA LEU A 294 -22.72 -12.40 -20.03
C LEU A 294 -21.97 -11.10 -19.80
N GLU A 295 -21.65 -10.73 -18.56
CA GLU A 295 -20.79 -9.60 -18.21
C GLU A 295 -19.35 -9.86 -18.65
N ARG A 296 -18.88 -11.10 -18.55
CA ARG A 296 -17.55 -11.48 -19.04
C ARG A 296 -17.50 -11.54 -20.56
N ILE A 297 -18.57 -12.00 -21.22
CA ILE A 297 -18.75 -11.96 -22.67
C ILE A 297 -18.85 -10.51 -23.12
N HIS A 298 -19.64 -9.66 -22.45
CA HIS A 298 -19.72 -8.22 -22.71
C HIS A 298 -18.37 -7.55 -22.50
N ALA A 299 -17.66 -7.83 -21.42
CA ALA A 299 -16.33 -7.27 -21.16
C ALA A 299 -15.30 -7.75 -22.19
N LEU A 300 -15.42 -9.00 -22.67
CA LEU A 300 -14.58 -9.54 -23.75
C LEU A 300 -14.97 -8.96 -25.11
N GLU A 301 -16.25 -8.73 -25.39
CA GLU A 301 -16.78 -8.09 -26.59
C GLU A 301 -16.38 -6.61 -26.63
N GLU A 302 -16.53 -5.88 -25.52
CA GLU A 302 -16.06 -4.51 -25.32
C GLU A 302 -14.53 -4.42 -25.42
N ALA A 303 -13.80 -5.38 -24.85
CA ALA A 303 -12.34 -5.46 -25.02
C ALA A 303 -11.95 -5.77 -26.47
N ASN A 304 -12.83 -6.40 -27.25
CA ASN A 304 -12.67 -6.64 -28.67
C ASN A 304 -13.06 -5.43 -29.53
N LEU A 305 -13.81 -4.45 -28.99
CA LEU A 305 -14.12 -3.22 -29.72
C LEU A 305 -12.89 -2.33 -29.85
N CYS A 306 -12.77 -1.69 -31.02
CA CYS A 306 -11.71 -0.75 -31.32
C CYS A 306 -11.65 0.34 -30.26
N ALA A 307 -10.50 0.49 -29.60
CA ALA A 307 -10.30 1.45 -28.51
C ALA A 307 -10.43 2.93 -28.93
N ILE A 308 -10.65 3.21 -30.23
CA ILE A 308 -10.74 4.56 -30.79
C ILE A 308 -12.19 4.95 -31.04
N CYS A 309 -12.94 4.12 -31.78
CA CYS A 309 -14.34 4.41 -32.09
C CYS A 309 -15.32 3.72 -31.14
N GLN A 310 -14.91 2.65 -30.46
CA GLN A 310 -15.76 1.81 -29.61
C GLN A 310 -16.99 1.23 -30.31
N GLU A 311 -17.02 1.25 -31.66
CA GLU A 311 -18.16 0.79 -32.46
C GLU A 311 -17.87 -0.51 -33.23
N TYR A 312 -16.64 -0.70 -33.69
CA TYR A 312 -16.26 -1.83 -34.54
C TYR A 312 -15.21 -2.71 -33.88
N VAL A 313 -15.26 -4.03 -34.10
CA VAL A 313 -14.28 -5.00 -33.56
C VAL A 313 -12.88 -4.75 -34.13
N LYS A 314 -11.85 -5.03 -33.33
CA LYS A 314 -10.43 -5.00 -33.73
C LYS A 314 -10.15 -6.13 -34.73
N ASP A 315 -10.06 -5.78 -36.01
CA ASP A 315 -9.76 -6.72 -37.10
C ASP A 315 -8.45 -6.38 -37.82
N THR A 316 -7.72 -5.36 -37.37
CA THR A 316 -6.50 -4.87 -38.01
C THR A 316 -5.38 -4.69 -37.00
N VAL A 317 -4.25 -5.34 -37.25
CA VAL A 317 -3.05 -5.33 -36.40
C VAL A 317 -1.93 -4.58 -37.09
N PHE A 318 -1.26 -3.70 -36.37
CA PHE A 318 -0.09 -2.98 -36.85
C PHE A 318 1.19 -3.80 -36.66
N GLY A 319 2.26 -3.47 -37.39
CA GLY A 319 3.57 -4.12 -37.21
C GLY A 319 4.15 -4.05 -35.79
N CYS A 320 3.68 -3.10 -34.96
CA CYS A 320 4.02 -2.99 -33.55
C CYS A 320 3.20 -3.88 -32.62
N GLY A 321 2.28 -4.70 -33.15
CA GLY A 321 1.44 -5.64 -32.40
C GLY A 321 0.15 -5.04 -31.82
N HIS A 322 -0.06 -3.72 -31.90
CA HIS A 322 -1.30 -3.08 -31.45
C HIS A 322 -2.42 -3.19 -32.50
N GLU A 323 -3.66 -3.24 -32.02
CA GLU A 323 -4.83 -3.60 -32.84
C GLU A 323 -5.94 -2.54 -32.77
N THR A 324 -6.67 -2.39 -33.89
CA THR A 324 -7.80 -1.47 -34.05
C THR A 324 -8.74 -2.00 -35.14
N CYS A 325 -9.95 -1.44 -35.31
CA CYS A 325 -10.76 -1.74 -36.47
C CYS A 325 -10.13 -1.15 -37.76
N ALA A 326 -10.45 -1.76 -38.90
CA ALA A 326 -9.96 -1.36 -40.21
C ALA A 326 -10.31 0.09 -40.55
N THR A 327 -11.49 0.56 -40.14
CA THR A 327 -11.98 1.92 -40.42
C THR A 327 -11.14 2.99 -39.72
N CYS A 328 -10.79 2.77 -38.45
CA CYS A 328 -9.89 3.67 -37.72
C CYS A 328 -8.43 3.49 -38.19
N ALA A 329 -8.00 2.25 -38.44
CA ALA A 329 -6.64 1.95 -38.93
C ALA A 329 -6.32 2.65 -40.26
N ALA A 330 -7.31 2.82 -41.14
CA ALA A 330 -7.15 3.51 -42.43
C ALA A 330 -6.88 5.02 -42.30
N LYS A 331 -7.26 5.64 -41.17
CA LYS A 331 -7.11 7.08 -40.93
C LYS A 331 -5.86 7.44 -40.13
N LEU A 332 -5.17 6.44 -39.58
CA LEU A 332 -4.00 6.63 -38.72
C LEU A 332 -2.72 6.51 -39.53
N THR A 333 -1.81 7.46 -39.38
CA THR A 333 -0.44 7.37 -39.91
C THR A 333 0.54 6.79 -38.89
N GLU A 334 0.22 6.90 -37.60
CA GLU A 334 1.00 6.41 -36.46
C GLU A 334 0.12 5.62 -35.48
N CYS A 335 0.70 4.62 -34.82
CA CYS A 335 -0.03 3.81 -33.85
C CYS A 335 -0.44 4.67 -32.64
N PRO A 336 -1.71 4.73 -32.25
CA PRO A 336 -2.13 5.59 -31.14
C PRO A 336 -1.67 5.10 -29.77
N HIS A 337 -1.19 3.86 -29.66
CA HIS A 337 -0.64 3.30 -28.41
C HIS A 337 0.87 3.49 -28.28
N CYS A 338 1.64 3.11 -29.30
CA CYS A 338 3.11 3.18 -29.22
C CYS A 338 3.73 4.28 -30.10
N ARG A 339 2.92 5.04 -30.83
CA ARG A 339 3.30 6.18 -31.70
C ARG A 339 4.37 5.86 -32.76
N ILE A 340 4.53 4.58 -33.10
CA ILE A 340 5.37 4.13 -34.23
C ILE A 340 4.60 4.36 -35.53
N ILE A 341 5.28 4.87 -36.57
CA ILE A 341 4.73 5.00 -37.92
C ILE A 341 4.19 3.65 -38.39
N ILE A 342 2.93 3.63 -38.81
CA ILE A 342 2.27 2.40 -39.25
C ILE A 342 2.72 2.08 -40.67
N VAL A 343 3.78 1.29 -40.77
CA VAL A 343 4.32 0.78 -42.04
C VAL A 343 3.56 -0.45 -42.55
N THR A 344 2.93 -1.20 -41.66
CA THR A 344 2.21 -2.44 -41.98
C THR A 344 0.87 -2.51 -41.26
N ARG A 345 -0.19 -2.88 -42.00
CA ARG A 345 -1.54 -3.14 -41.48
C ARG A 345 -1.94 -4.55 -41.94
N ILE A 346 -2.08 -5.47 -41.00
CA ILE A 346 -2.43 -6.86 -41.26
C ILE A 346 -3.88 -7.05 -40.81
N ARG A 347 -4.77 -7.34 -41.77
CA ARG A 347 -6.16 -7.63 -41.46
C ARG A 347 -6.31 -9.09 -41.06
N ARG A 348 -6.88 -9.34 -39.89
CA ARG A 348 -7.30 -10.69 -39.46
C ARG A 348 -8.72 -10.91 -39.97
N TYR A 349 -8.90 -11.97 -40.76
CA TYR A 349 -10.24 -12.50 -41.01
C TYR A 349 -10.60 -13.34 -39.79
N ILE A 350 -11.55 -12.84 -39.00
CA ILE A 350 -12.13 -13.53 -37.85
C ILE A 350 -13.30 -14.36 -38.34
#